data_AF-A0A6M8MVD0-F1
#
_entry.id   AF-A0A6M8MVD0-F1
#
_cell.length_a   1.000
_cell.length_b   1.000
_cell.length_c   1.000
_cell.angle_alpha   90.00
_cell.angle_beta   90.00
_cell.angle_gamma   90.00
#
_symmetry.space_group_name_H-M   'P 1'
#
loop_
_entity.id
_entity.type
_entity.pdbx_description
1 polymer ?
#
loop_
_entity_poly.entity_id
_entity_poly.type
_entity_poly.pdbx_seq_one_letter_code
_entity_poly.pdbx_strand_id
1 'polypeptide(L)' 'MSAESSHTKAVALIDTAISTLATGHAEMHLVYSNAAYTAVNVSHELQAITGDEFKRYCERIRDIDARFLGTSDERDSA' A
#
# COMPACT_ATOMS: atom_id res chain seq x y z
N MET A 1 -8.36 21.94 10.53
CA MET A 1 -7.54 20.75 10.82
C MET A 1 -6.10 21.11 10.50
N SER A 2 -5.11 20.84 11.37
CA SER A 2 -3.71 21.08 11.01
C SER A 2 -3.25 20.03 9.98
N ALA A 3 -2.39 20.42 9.04
CA ALA A 3 -1.85 19.52 8.02
C ALA A 3 -1.12 18.31 8.66
N GLU A 4 -0.41 18.54 9.77
CA GLU A 4 0.29 17.51 10.55
C GLU A 4 -0.66 16.45 11.15
N SER A 5 -1.86 16.86 11.56
CA SER A 5 -2.90 15.94 12.02
C SER A 5 -3.53 15.14 10.88
N SER A 6 -3.55 15.66 9.65
CA SER A 6 -4.07 14.95 8.48
C SER A 6 -3.09 13.88 8.01
N HIS A 7 -1.81 14.25 7.95
CA HIS A 7 -0.72 13.34 7.57
C HIS A 7 -0.64 12.11 8.46
N THR A 8 -0.61 12.30 9.78
CA THR A 8 -0.52 11.19 10.75
C THR A 8 -1.67 10.19 10.60
N LYS A 9 -2.89 10.68 10.36
CA LYS A 9 -4.07 9.82 10.15
C LYS A 9 -4.00 9.06 8.82
N ALA A 10 -3.54 9.72 7.76
CA ALA A 10 -3.35 9.10 6.45
C ALA A 10 -2.31 7.97 6.53
N VAL A 11 -1.14 8.23 7.15
CA VAL A 11 -0.10 7.22 7.36
C VAL A 11 -0.63 6.01 8.14
N ALA A 12 -1.31 6.23 9.27
CA ALA A 12 -1.87 5.15 10.06
C ALA A 12 -2.89 4.29 9.29
N LEU A 13 -3.75 4.92 8.48
CA LEU A 13 -4.73 4.23 7.64
C LEU A 13 -4.05 3.43 6.53
N ILE A 14 -3.04 4.00 5.85
CA ILE A 14 -2.27 3.31 4.81
C ILE A 14 -1.53 2.11 5.39
N ASP A 15 -0.82 2.27 6.51
CA ASP A 15 -0.08 1.18 7.13
C ASP A 15 -1.01 0.06 7.59
N THR A 16 -2.21 0.39 8.09
CA THR A 16 -3.23 -0.61 8.44
C THR A 16 -3.70 -1.38 7.19
N ALA A 17 -3.97 -0.69 6.08
CA ALA A 17 -4.40 -1.34 4.85
C ALA A 17 -3.32 -2.24 4.25
N ILE A 18 -2.07 -1.78 4.22
CA ILE A 18 -0.92 -2.57 3.76
C ILE A 18 -0.69 -3.77 4.67
N SER A 19 -0.79 -3.60 5.99
CA SER A 19 -0.68 -4.72 6.94
C SER A 19 -1.79 -5.74 6.71
N THR A 20 -3.02 -5.29 6.46
CA THR A 20 -4.17 -6.17 6.17
C THR A 20 -3.95 -6.96 4.89
N LEU A 21 -3.40 -6.33 3.84
CA LEU A 21 -3.01 -7.01 2.61
C LEU A 21 -1.91 -8.05 2.88
N ALA A 22 -0.86 -7.67 3.62
CA ALA A 22 0.29 -8.53 3.89
C ALA A 22 -0.06 -9.81 4.68
N THR A 23 -1.05 -9.74 5.57
CA THR A 23 -1.49 -10.88 6.39
C THR A 23 -2.80 -11.50 5.89
N GLY A 24 -3.36 -10.98 4.80
CA GLY A 24 -4.66 -11.38 4.28
C GLY A 24 -4.63 -12.77 3.63
N HIS A 25 -5.79 -13.41 3.59
CA HIS A 25 -5.96 -14.67 2.85
C HIS A 25 -5.88 -14.43 1.34
N ALA A 26 -5.30 -15.40 0.61
CA ALA A 26 -5.11 -15.32 -0.84
C ALA A 26 -6.43 -15.07 -1.61
N GLU A 27 -7.55 -15.61 -1.12
CA GLU A 27 -8.88 -15.41 -1.70
C GLU A 27 -9.32 -13.93 -1.71
N MET A 28 -8.82 -13.15 -0.74
CA MET A 28 -9.16 -11.73 -0.56
C MET A 28 -8.05 -10.79 -1.05
N HIS A 29 -6.98 -11.29 -1.66
CA HIS A 29 -5.81 -10.47 -1.99
C HIS A 29 -6.16 -9.28 -2.90
N LEU A 30 -6.97 -9.48 -3.95
CA LEU A 30 -7.40 -8.40 -4.85
C LEU A 30 -8.20 -7.33 -4.12
N VAL A 31 -9.04 -7.73 -3.17
CA VAL A 31 -9.86 -6.81 -2.37
C VAL A 31 -8.95 -5.95 -1.49
N TYR A 32 -8.00 -6.57 -0.78
CA TYR A 32 -7.09 -5.85 0.09
C TYR A 32 -6.05 -5.01 -0.66
N SER A 33 -5.60 -5.47 -1.83
CA SER A 33 -4.70 -4.71 -2.70
C SER A 33 -5.38 -3.45 -3.21
N ASN A 34 -6.61 -3.59 -3.71
CA ASN A 34 -7.40 -2.43 -4.15
C ASN A 34 -7.69 -1.46 -3.00
N ALA A 35 -7.97 -1.97 -1.79
CA ALA A 35 -8.18 -1.14 -0.61
C ALA A 35 -6.91 -0.36 -0.21
N ALA A 36 -5.74 -1.01 -0.23
CA ALA A 36 -4.45 -0.37 0.04
C ALA A 36 -4.10 0.69 -1.00
N TYR A 37 -4.27 0.40 -2.30
CA TYR A 37 -4.08 1.39 -3.36
C TYR A 37 -5.02 2.58 -3.23
N THR A 38 -6.29 2.34 -2.90
CA THR A 38 -7.27 3.40 -2.70
C THR A 38 -6.88 4.30 -1.53
N ALA A 39 -6.46 3.72 -0.40
CA ALA A 39 -5.99 4.47 0.76
C ALA A 39 -4.81 5.39 0.42
N VAL A 40 -3.82 4.87 -0.32
CA VAL A 40 -2.65 5.61 -0.78
C VAL A 40 -3.03 6.72 -1.75
N ASN A 41 -3.85 6.40 -2.75
CA ASN A 41 -4.27 7.34 -3.79
C ASN A 41 -5.09 8.52 -3.22
N VAL A 42 -6.10 8.22 -2.40
CA VAL A 42 -6.93 9.26 -1.77
C VAL A 42 -6.08 10.13 -0.83
N SER A 43 -5.16 9.54 -0.07
CA SER A 43 -4.27 10.31 0.80
C SER A 43 -3.36 11.26 0.03
N HIS A 44 -2.89 10.85 -1.15
CA HIS A 44 -2.07 11.69 -2.03
C HIS A 44 -2.88 12.81 -2.69
N GLU A 45 -4.07 12.51 -3.23
CA GLU A 45 -4.98 13.51 -3.81
C GLU A 45 -5.40 14.60 -2.80
N LEU A 46 -5.59 14.19 -1.54
CA LEU A 46 -5.86 15.12 -0.43
C LEU A 46 -4.62 15.85 0.09
N GLN A 47 -3.46 15.66 -0.54
CA GLN A 47 -2.17 16.24 -0.14
C GLN A 47 -1.78 15.90 1.31
N ALA A 48 -2.30 14.77 1.83
CA ALA A 48 -1.99 14.29 3.17
C ALA A 48 -0.66 13.52 3.19
N ILE A 49 -0.17 13.04 2.05
CA ILE A 49 1.16 12.45 1.87
C ILE A 49 1.84 13.07 0.65
N THR A 50 3.16 13.05 0.64
CA THR A 50 3.99 13.54 -0.47
C THR A 50 4.04 12.55 -1.64
N GLY A 51 4.50 13.02 -2.80
CA GLY A 51 4.69 12.16 -3.97
C GLY A 51 5.74 11.05 -3.75
N ASP A 52 6.75 11.29 -2.92
CA ASP A 52 7.76 10.28 -2.59
C ASP A 52 7.20 9.19 -1.67
N GLU A 53 6.36 9.57 -0.71
CA GLU A 53 5.63 8.62 0.12
C GLU A 53 4.63 7.79 -0.70
N PHE A 54 3.90 8.44 -1.61
CA PHE A 54 3.01 7.77 -2.55
C PHE A 54 3.73 6.67 -3.34
N LYS A 55 4.90 6.97 -3.91
CA LYS A 55 5.72 5.99 -4.65
C LYS A 55 6.14 4.82 -3.75
N ARG A 56 6.67 5.11 -2.56
CA ARG A 56 7.12 4.09 -1.60
C ARG A 56 5.98 3.16 -1.17
N TYR A 57 4.79 3.70 -0.90
CA TYR A 57 3.64 2.87 -0.53
C TYR A 57 3.13 2.03 -1.70
N CYS A 58 3.09 2.59 -2.92
CA CYS A 58 2.76 1.81 -4.12
C CYS A 58 3.75 0.66 -4.34
N GLU A 59 5.04 0.89 -4.15
CA GLU A 59 6.07 -0.16 -4.25
C GLU A 59 5.87 -1.25 -3.21
N ARG A 60 5.61 -0.88 -1.94
CA ARG A 60 5.30 -1.86 -0.88
C ARG A 60 4.09 -2.73 -1.23
N ILE A 61 3.04 -2.15 -1.82
CA ILE A 61 1.85 -2.91 -2.23
C ILE A 61 2.21 -3.87 -3.37
N ARG A 62 2.95 -3.43 -4.39
CA ARG A 62 3.39 -4.30 -5.51
C ARG A 62 4.25 -5.47 -5.03
N ASP A 63 5.14 -5.24 -4.08
CA ASP A 63 6.00 -6.29 -3.53
C ASP A 63 5.20 -7.36 -2.80
N ILE A 64 4.07 -6.98 -2.19
CA ILE A 64 3.15 -7.93 -1.56
C ILE A 64 2.33 -8.65 -2.63
N ASP A 65 1.78 -7.94 -3.61
CA ASP A 65 1.02 -8.52 -4.72
C ASP A 65 1.85 -9.55 -5.50
N ALA A 66 3.14 -9.30 -5.72
CA ALA A 66 4.05 -10.23 -6.39
C ALA A 66 4.13 -11.60 -5.71
N ARG A 67 4.01 -11.64 -4.37
CA ARG A 67 3.99 -12.89 -3.59
C ARG A 67 2.73 -13.71 -3.86
N PHE A 68 1.59 -13.04 -4.06
CA PHE A 68 0.33 -13.70 -4.37
C PHE A 68 0.21 -14.12 -5.84
N LEU A 69 0.87 -13.39 -6.74
CA LEU A 69 0.89 -13.68 -8.18
C LEU A 69 1.96 -14.71 -8.59
N GLY A 70 2.78 -15.19 -7.64
CA GLY A 70 3.83 -16.17 -7.91
C GLY A 70 5.01 -15.62 -8.73
N THR A 71 5.18 -14.30 -8.81
CA THR A 71 6.24 -13.65 -9.60
C THR A 71 7.50 -13.33 -8.80
N SER A 72 7.55 -13.71 -7.51
CA SER A 72 8.70 -13.44 -6.63
C SER A 72 9.90 -14.40 -6.82
N ASP A 73 9.80 -15.46 -7.64
CA ASP A 73 10.85 -16.49 -7.75
C ASP A 73 11.87 -16.30 -8.90
N GLU A 74 11.77 -15.27 -9.74
CA GLU A 74 12.64 -15.14 -10.95
C GLU A 74 13.75 -14.06 -10.85
N ARG A 75 14.04 -13.49 -9.67
CA ARG A 75 15.13 -12.49 -9.55
C ARG A 75 16.48 -13.01 -9.02
N ASP A 76 16.57 -14.28 -8.62
CA ASP A 76 17.83 -14.89 -8.13
C ASP A 76 18.43 -15.94 -9.08
N SER A 77 18.08 -15.90 -10.37
CA SER A 77 18.69 -16.77 -11.40
C SER A 77 19.10 -15.98 -12.66
N ALA A 78 20.11 -15.12 -12.53
CA ALA A 78 20.85 -14.55 -13.66
C ALA A 78 22.31 -14.26 -13.30
#